data_AF-W6WM04-F1
#
_entry.id   AF-W6WM04-F1
#
_cell.length_a   1.000
_cell.length_b   1.000
_cell.length_c   1.000
_cell.angle_alpha   90.00
_cell.angle_beta   90.00
_cell.angle_gamma   90.00
#
_symmetry.space_group_name_H-M   'P 1'
#
loop_
_entity.id
_entity.type
_entity.pdbx_description
1 polymer ?
#
loop_
_entity_poly.entity_id
_entity_poly.type
_entity_poly.pdbx_seq_one_letter_code
_entity_poly.pdbx_strand_id
1 'polypeptide(L)'
;MKITLRNAVIAIIFTCGSVVAHASSGDASVNGDLNKELSSFERIDDLWLPVDKETKSVAKRYRNAERMVARCKRGTWSVFFESSFVDLDKSRKELEKSHSLIKASHKSALTSMSGHRRSLAILEGGYNSKGKDEAYWTKKNDIITKMALEYRDIITNSVIPAYELYNEGIDALSEAYSDYASDCLGVIPLKPGRDILEAVLAKVDIVGGIATKIVDLLPKSIVKKE
;
A
#
# COMPACT_ATOMS: atom_id res chain seq x y z
N MET A 1 -15.66 -25.52 -11.82
CA MET A 1 -14.30 -25.36 -12.40
C MET A 1 -13.41 -24.82 -11.29
N LYS A 2 -12.42 -25.59 -10.82
CA LYS A 2 -11.57 -25.25 -9.67
C LYS A 2 -10.51 -24.23 -10.10
N ILE A 3 -10.50 -23.05 -9.50
CA ILE A 3 -9.44 -22.07 -9.69
C ILE A 3 -8.34 -22.41 -8.67
N THR A 4 -7.25 -22.98 -9.17
CA THR A 4 -6.02 -23.20 -8.40
C THR A 4 -5.32 -21.86 -8.15
N LEU A 5 -5.26 -21.45 -6.89
CA LEU A 5 -4.34 -20.42 -6.41
C LEU A 5 -2.90 -20.82 -6.78
N ARG A 6 -2.24 -20.03 -7.64
CA ARG A 6 -0.79 -20.06 -7.78
C ARG A 6 -0.19 -19.16 -6.71
N ASN A 7 0.20 -19.76 -5.60
CA ASN A 7 1.13 -19.17 -4.64
C ASN A 7 2.49 -18.97 -5.32
N ALA A 8 2.76 -17.78 -5.83
CA ALA A 8 4.13 -17.35 -6.11
C ALA A 8 4.73 -16.86 -4.79
N VAL A 9 5.17 -17.80 -3.95
CA VAL A 9 6.05 -17.50 -2.82
C VAL A 9 7.41 -17.13 -3.42
N ILE A 10 7.64 -15.84 -3.64
CA ILE A 10 8.98 -15.32 -3.91
C ILE A 10 9.73 -15.42 -2.59
N ALA A 11 10.53 -16.47 -2.46
CA ALA A 11 11.47 -16.62 -1.37
C ALA A 11 12.54 -15.53 -1.49
N ILE A 12 12.31 -14.38 -0.86
CA ILE A 12 13.36 -13.40 -0.61
C ILE A 12 14.26 -14.02 0.45
N ILE A 13 15.46 -14.40 0.02
CA ILE A 13 16.51 -14.99 0.86
C ILE A 13 16.77 -14.02 2.02
N PHE A 14 16.36 -14.45 3.21
CA PHE A 14 16.59 -13.77 4.48
C PHE A 14 18.05 -14.01 4.89
N THR A 15 18.98 -13.22 4.36
CA THR A 15 20.30 -13.11 5.00
C THR A 15 20.15 -12.20 6.21
N CYS A 16 19.90 -12.79 7.38
CA CYS A 16 20.23 -12.16 8.64
C CYS A 16 21.71 -11.78 8.59
N GLY A 17 22.00 -10.48 8.51
CA GLY A 17 23.36 -9.95 8.60
C GLY A 17 23.98 -10.43 9.90
N SER A 18 24.98 -11.29 9.79
CA SER A 18 25.85 -11.64 10.91
C SER A 18 26.58 -10.37 11.32
N VAL A 19 26.62 -10.08 12.63
CA VAL A 19 27.42 -9.00 13.20
C VAL A 19 28.89 -9.37 12.94
N VAL A 20 29.50 -8.80 11.90
CA VAL A 20 30.92 -9.03 11.61
C VAL A 20 31.74 -8.02 12.39
N ALA A 21 32.38 -8.48 13.46
CA ALA A 21 33.49 -7.79 14.10
C ALA A 21 34.82 -8.42 13.62
N HIS A 22 35.73 -7.54 13.20
CA HIS A 22 37.18 -7.69 13.01
C HIS A 22 37.72 -8.33 11.71
N ALA A 23 38.34 -7.50 10.86
CA ALA A 23 39.79 -7.45 10.60
C ALA A 23 40.11 -6.75 9.25
N SER A 24 41.26 -6.10 9.20
CA SER A 24 41.74 -5.04 8.28
C SER A 24 41.87 -5.34 6.76
N SER A 25 41.17 -6.35 6.24
CA SER A 25 40.80 -6.45 4.82
C SER A 25 39.31 -6.11 4.57
N GLY A 26 38.57 -5.78 5.64
CA GLY A 26 37.12 -5.60 5.66
C GLY A 26 36.58 -4.29 5.10
N ASP A 27 37.40 -3.24 4.93
CA ASP A 27 36.88 -1.92 4.53
C ASP A 27 36.36 -1.91 3.08
N ALA A 28 37.02 -2.63 2.16
CA ALA A 28 36.61 -2.68 0.76
C ALA A 28 35.35 -3.55 0.55
N SER A 29 35.23 -4.68 1.25
CA SER A 29 34.03 -5.53 1.21
C SER A 29 32.84 -4.85 1.87
N VAL A 30 33.03 -4.26 3.07
CA VAL A 30 31.98 -3.52 3.78
C VAL A 30 31.52 -2.31 2.95
N ASN A 31 32.44 -1.58 2.32
CA ASN A 31 32.08 -0.50 1.39
C ASN A 31 31.30 -1.03 0.16
N GLY A 32 31.69 -2.17 -0.39
CA GLY A 32 30.98 -2.82 -1.50
C GLY A 32 29.53 -3.17 -1.15
N ASP A 33 29.32 -3.80 -0.01
CA ASP A 33 28.00 -4.20 0.48
C ASP A 33 27.11 -2.99 0.79
N LEU A 34 27.66 -1.96 1.44
CA LEU A 34 26.93 -0.74 1.78
C LEU A 34 26.54 0.08 0.54
N ASN A 35 27.41 0.16 -0.48
CA ASN A 35 27.07 0.86 -1.72
C ASN A 35 26.05 0.08 -2.56
N LYS A 36 26.13 -1.26 -2.55
CA LYS A 36 25.11 -2.11 -3.15
C LYS A 36 23.75 -1.91 -2.45
N GLU A 37 23.73 -1.86 -1.13
CA GLU A 37 22.53 -1.58 -0.35
C GLU A 37 21.95 -0.20 -0.67
N LEU A 38 22.80 0.84 -0.76
CA LEU A 38 22.37 2.19 -1.14
C LEU A 38 21.72 2.22 -2.54
N SER A 39 22.30 1.51 -3.50
CA SER A 39 21.74 1.41 -4.86
C SER A 39 20.39 0.69 -4.88
N SER A 40 20.12 -0.21 -3.92
CA SER A 40 18.83 -0.92 -3.83
C SER A 40 17.66 0.03 -3.53
N PHE A 41 17.90 1.13 -2.80
CA PHE A 41 16.86 2.11 -2.50
C PHE A 41 16.41 2.90 -3.72
N GLU A 42 17.28 3.08 -4.71
CA GLU A 42 16.94 3.75 -5.96
C GLU A 42 16.00 2.90 -6.83
N ARG A 43 15.98 1.58 -6.61
CA ARG A 43 15.13 0.63 -7.35
C ARG A 43 13.73 0.47 -6.74
N ILE A 44 13.44 1.13 -5.62
CA ILE A 44 12.10 1.11 -5.01
C ILE A 44 11.07 1.82 -5.91
N ASP A 45 11.50 2.83 -6.67
CA ASP A 45 10.62 3.52 -7.62
C ASP A 45 10.11 2.58 -8.72
N ASP A 46 10.92 1.58 -9.14
CA ASP A 46 10.51 0.56 -10.11
C ASP A 46 9.35 -0.31 -9.58
N LEU A 47 9.29 -0.52 -8.27
CA LEU A 47 8.20 -1.25 -7.61
C LEU A 47 6.97 -0.36 -7.38
N TRP A 48 7.18 0.91 -7.07
CA TRP A 48 6.11 1.86 -6.77
C TRP A 48 5.34 2.33 -8.01
N LEU A 49 6.04 2.63 -9.12
CA LEU A 49 5.42 3.21 -10.31
C LEU A 49 4.28 2.38 -10.93
N PRO A 50 4.39 1.04 -11.05
CA PRO A 50 3.27 0.21 -11.54
C PRO A 50 2.04 0.30 -10.63
N VAL A 51 2.25 0.27 -9.31
CA VAL A 51 1.18 0.33 -8.31
C VAL A 51 0.45 1.68 -8.39
N ASP A 52 1.19 2.80 -8.43
CA ASP A 52 0.59 4.14 -8.56
C ASP A 52 -0.21 4.29 -9.87
N LYS A 53 0.29 3.73 -10.98
CA LYS A 53 -0.43 3.72 -12.25
C LYS A 53 -1.73 2.93 -12.16
N GLU A 54 -1.70 1.73 -11.57
CA GLU A 54 -2.90 0.92 -11.42
C GLU A 54 -3.89 1.57 -10.46
N THR A 55 -3.46 2.12 -9.33
CA THR A 55 -4.34 2.84 -8.40
C THR A 55 -5.06 4.01 -9.06
N LYS A 56 -4.37 4.77 -9.93
CA LYS A 56 -5.01 5.83 -10.73
C LYS A 56 -6.03 5.27 -11.73
N SER A 57 -5.73 4.12 -12.34
CA SER A 57 -6.62 3.43 -13.28
C SER A 57 -7.90 2.93 -12.58
N VAL A 58 -7.75 2.21 -11.47
CA VAL A 58 -8.83 1.70 -10.62
C VAL A 58 -9.70 2.85 -10.11
N ALA A 59 -9.10 3.92 -9.60
CA ALA A 59 -9.84 5.10 -9.14
C ALA A 59 -10.69 5.75 -10.25
N LYS A 60 -10.23 5.69 -11.51
CA LYS A 60 -11.02 6.16 -12.66
C LYS A 60 -12.22 5.25 -12.93
N ARG A 61 -12.06 3.92 -12.85
CA ARG A 61 -13.16 2.94 -12.98
C ARG A 61 -14.23 3.19 -11.92
N TYR A 62 -13.80 3.35 -10.67
CA TYR A 62 -14.68 3.63 -9.54
C TYR A 62 -15.52 4.89 -9.71
N ARG A 63 -14.91 6.01 -10.14
CA ARG A 63 -15.65 7.26 -10.40
C ARG A 63 -16.75 7.10 -11.45
N ASN A 64 -16.58 6.19 -12.42
CA ASN A 64 -17.63 5.92 -13.40
C ASN A 64 -18.80 5.15 -12.76
N ALA A 65 -18.50 4.14 -11.93
CA ALA A 65 -19.51 3.40 -11.17
C ALA A 65 -20.29 4.30 -10.19
N GLU A 66 -19.60 5.20 -9.48
CA GLU A 66 -20.23 6.21 -8.63
C GLU A 66 -21.23 7.10 -9.38
N ARG A 67 -20.89 7.53 -10.60
CA ARG A 67 -21.82 8.34 -11.42
C ARG A 67 -23.07 7.57 -11.81
N MET A 68 -22.96 6.27 -12.08
CA MET A 68 -24.12 5.43 -12.39
C MET A 68 -25.05 5.31 -11.17
N VAL A 69 -24.48 5.08 -9.98
CA VAL A 69 -25.22 5.08 -8.72
C VAL A 69 -25.85 6.45 -8.42
N ALA A 70 -25.14 7.55 -8.69
CA ALA A 70 -25.68 8.89 -8.48
C ALA A 70 -26.93 9.17 -9.33
N ARG A 71 -27.02 8.58 -10.53
CA ARG A 71 -28.24 8.64 -11.36
C ARG A 71 -29.36 7.82 -10.74
N CYS A 72 -29.06 6.61 -10.26
CA CYS A 72 -30.02 5.77 -9.55
C CYS A 72 -30.60 6.45 -8.30
N LYS A 73 -29.76 7.09 -7.47
CA LYS A 73 -30.19 7.81 -6.26
C LYS A 73 -31.22 8.92 -6.53
N ARG A 74 -31.22 9.49 -7.74
CA ARG A 74 -32.18 10.52 -8.18
C ARG A 74 -33.42 9.94 -8.87
N GLY A 75 -33.44 8.64 -9.15
CA GLY A 75 -34.53 7.96 -9.84
C GLY A 75 -35.66 7.55 -8.91
N THR A 76 -36.79 7.18 -9.51
CA THR A 76 -38.04 6.81 -8.82
C THR A 76 -37.89 5.59 -7.90
N TRP A 77 -36.91 4.72 -8.17
CA TRP A 77 -36.69 3.48 -7.42
C TRP A 77 -35.74 3.64 -6.22
N SER A 78 -35.17 4.82 -5.98
CA SER A 78 -34.14 5.03 -4.95
C SER A 78 -34.56 4.62 -3.53
N VAL A 79 -35.85 4.75 -3.20
CA VAL A 79 -36.43 4.39 -1.90
C VAL A 79 -36.29 2.89 -1.60
N PHE A 80 -36.32 2.03 -2.62
CA PHE A 80 -36.14 0.59 -2.44
C PHE A 80 -34.69 0.19 -2.14
N PHE A 81 -33.78 1.16 -2.24
CA PHE A 81 -32.34 0.92 -2.29
C PHE A 81 -31.56 1.72 -1.23
N GLU A 82 -32.25 2.44 -0.35
CA GLU A 82 -31.66 3.38 0.61
C GLU A 82 -30.69 2.69 1.58
N SER A 83 -31.07 1.55 2.16
CA SER A 83 -30.23 0.82 3.12
C SER A 83 -28.90 0.37 2.50
N SER A 84 -28.91 -0.21 1.31
CA SER A 84 -27.68 -0.68 0.67
C SER A 84 -26.78 0.47 0.23
N PHE A 85 -27.34 1.67 -0.05
CA PHE A 85 -26.53 2.86 -0.27
C PHE A 85 -25.81 3.33 0.99
N VAL A 86 -26.43 3.16 2.16
CA VAL A 86 -25.79 3.45 3.45
C VAL A 86 -24.63 2.49 3.67
N ASP A 87 -24.84 1.18 3.45
CA ASP A 87 -23.80 0.17 3.65
C ASP A 87 -22.63 0.29 2.67
N LEU A 88 -22.92 0.59 1.40
CA LEU A 88 -21.91 0.88 0.38
C LEU A 88 -21.12 2.14 0.71
N ASP A 89 -21.77 3.22 1.18
CA ASP A 89 -21.08 4.45 1.57
C ASP A 89 -20.24 4.25 2.84
N LYS A 90 -20.70 3.43 3.78
CA LYS A 90 -19.93 3.04 4.97
C LYS A 90 -18.67 2.28 4.58
N SER A 91 -18.80 1.25 3.73
CA SER A 91 -17.66 0.46 3.26
C SER A 91 -16.65 1.30 2.47
N ARG A 92 -17.16 2.22 1.62
CA ARG A 92 -16.34 3.22 0.93
C ARG A 92 -15.54 4.07 1.91
N LYS A 93 -16.19 4.60 2.96
CA LYS A 93 -15.53 5.42 3.99
C LYS A 93 -14.45 4.65 4.75
N GLU A 94 -14.71 3.39 5.09
CA GLU A 94 -13.72 2.54 5.75
C GLU A 94 -12.50 2.30 4.85
N LEU A 95 -12.73 2.02 3.57
CA LEU A 95 -11.65 1.84 2.60
C LEU A 95 -10.87 3.14 2.33
N GLU A 96 -11.56 4.29 2.22
CA GLU A 96 -10.93 5.62 2.11
C GLU A 96 -10.10 5.98 3.35
N LYS A 97 -10.57 5.64 4.55
CA LYS A 97 -9.79 5.80 5.79
C LYS A 97 -8.55 4.91 5.76
N SER A 98 -8.67 3.66 5.33
CA SER A 98 -7.50 2.80 5.19
C SER A 98 -6.49 3.41 4.20
N HIS A 99 -6.95 4.00 3.10
CA HIS A 99 -6.11 4.68 2.11
C HIS A 99 -5.41 5.94 2.63
N SER A 100 -6.04 6.74 3.49
CA SER A 100 -5.36 7.87 4.13
C SER A 100 -4.20 7.39 5.01
N LEU A 101 -4.36 6.28 5.71
CA LEU A 101 -3.30 5.65 6.51
C LEU A 101 -2.16 5.11 5.62
N ILE A 102 -2.46 4.53 4.46
CA ILE A 102 -1.43 4.12 3.50
C ILE A 102 -0.62 5.34 3.04
N LYS A 103 -1.29 6.43 2.65
CA LYS A 103 -0.64 7.69 2.25
C LYS A 103 0.23 8.28 3.36
N ALA A 104 -0.26 8.26 4.60
CA ALA A 104 0.49 8.73 5.76
C ALA A 104 1.76 7.89 5.98
N SER A 105 1.65 6.57 5.86
CA SER A 105 2.78 5.64 5.98
C SER A 105 3.82 5.87 4.87
N HIS A 106 3.38 6.01 3.62
CA HIS A 106 4.26 6.32 2.49
C HIS A 106 5.00 7.65 2.72
N LYS A 107 4.28 8.71 3.10
CA LYS A 107 4.88 10.02 3.39
C LYS A 107 5.89 9.96 4.54
N SER A 108 5.57 9.21 5.60
CA SER A 108 6.49 9.00 6.73
C SER A 108 7.78 8.32 6.29
N ALA A 109 7.68 7.24 5.50
CA ALA A 109 8.83 6.51 4.98
C ALA A 109 9.73 7.40 4.10
N LEU A 110 9.14 8.20 3.21
CA LEU A 110 9.88 9.18 2.39
C LEU A 110 10.56 10.27 3.23
N THR A 111 9.92 10.69 4.32
CA THR A 111 10.48 11.68 5.25
C THR A 111 11.70 11.10 5.98
N SER A 112 11.60 9.86 6.49
CA SER A 112 12.72 9.13 7.07
C SER A 112 13.87 8.97 6.07
N MET A 113 13.57 8.57 4.84
CA MET A 113 14.58 8.42 3.78
C MET A 113 15.35 9.72 3.52
N SER A 114 14.64 10.84 3.42
CA SER A 114 15.26 12.17 3.26
C SER A 114 16.15 12.54 4.46
N GLY A 115 15.67 12.28 5.68
CA GLY A 115 16.42 12.50 6.92
C GLY A 115 17.73 11.70 6.96
N HIS A 116 17.68 10.40 6.64
CA HIS A 116 18.85 9.53 6.65
C HIS A 116 19.83 9.86 5.51
N ARG A 117 19.34 10.22 4.30
CA ARG A 117 20.20 10.73 3.22
C ARG A 117 20.97 11.98 3.65
N ARG A 118 20.33 12.89 4.38
CA ARG A 118 21.00 14.06 4.94
C ARG A 118 22.05 13.68 5.98
N SER A 119 21.74 12.75 6.90
CA SER A 119 22.72 12.24 7.87
C SER A 119 23.93 11.60 7.20
N LEU A 120 23.71 10.85 6.11
CA LEU A 120 24.79 10.26 5.33
C LEU A 120 25.69 11.33 4.69
N ALA A 121 25.09 12.36 4.09
CA ALA A 121 25.85 13.47 3.51
C ALA A 121 26.66 14.25 4.55
N ILE A 122 26.12 14.46 5.76
CA ILE A 122 26.83 15.09 6.87
C ILE A 122 28.01 14.22 7.32
N LEU A 123 27.80 12.90 7.45
CA LEU A 123 28.86 11.96 7.80
C LEU A 123 29.97 11.97 6.76
N GLU A 124 29.64 11.87 5.47
CA GLU A 124 30.62 11.90 4.38
C GLU A 124 31.38 13.23 4.34
N GLY A 125 30.68 14.36 4.47
CA GLY A 125 31.28 15.69 4.55
C GLY A 125 32.29 15.86 5.69
N GLY A 126 32.01 15.28 6.87
CA GLY A 126 32.89 15.34 8.04
C GLY A 126 34.20 14.55 7.90
N TYR A 127 34.26 13.66 6.91
CA TYR A 127 35.42 12.80 6.61
C TYR A 127 36.06 13.07 5.24
N ASN A 128 35.62 14.10 4.51
CA ASN A 128 36.18 14.42 3.17
C ASN A 128 37.69 14.69 3.15
N SER A 129 38.24 15.21 4.25
CA SER A 129 39.68 15.52 4.41
C SER A 129 40.38 14.62 5.43
N LYS A 130 39.69 13.59 5.94
CA LYS A 130 40.18 12.66 6.97
C LYS A 130 40.21 11.24 6.40
N GLY A 131 41.06 10.39 6.95
CA GLY A 131 40.97 8.95 6.68
C GLY A 131 39.63 8.40 7.15
N LYS A 132 39.02 7.51 6.35
CA LYS A 132 37.80 6.78 6.74
C LYS A 132 38.20 5.63 7.64
N ASP A 133 37.96 5.79 8.93
CA ASP A 133 38.28 4.82 9.97
C ASP A 133 37.08 3.90 10.29
N GLU A 134 37.26 2.97 11.22
CA GLU A 134 36.21 2.05 11.68
C GLU A 134 34.95 2.82 12.14
N ALA A 135 35.13 3.94 12.86
CA ALA A 135 34.02 4.76 13.34
C ALA A 135 33.18 5.37 12.20
N TYR A 136 33.81 5.74 11.07
CA TYR A 136 33.09 6.14 9.87
C TYR A 136 32.23 4.99 9.32
N TRP A 137 32.80 3.80 9.16
CA TRP A 137 32.10 2.66 8.59
C TRP A 137 30.95 2.18 9.47
N THR A 138 31.12 2.14 10.79
CA THR A 138 30.04 1.81 11.73
C THR A 138 28.87 2.80 11.60
N LYS A 139 29.14 4.11 11.61
CA LYS A 139 28.09 5.13 11.47
C LYS A 139 27.39 5.06 10.11
N LYS A 140 28.15 4.81 9.04
CA LYS A 140 27.58 4.66 7.69
C LYS A 140 26.65 3.45 7.63
N ASN A 141 27.08 2.31 8.18
CA ASN A 141 26.26 1.11 8.28
C ASN A 141 24.98 1.34 9.10
N ASP A 142 25.07 2.03 10.23
CA ASP A 142 23.90 2.36 11.07
C ASP A 142 22.87 3.20 10.32
N ILE A 143 23.31 4.21 9.57
CA ILE A 143 22.42 5.06 8.77
C ILE A 143 21.73 4.22 7.68
N ILE A 144 22.49 3.40 6.95
CA ILE A 144 21.96 2.55 5.88
C ILE A 144 20.98 1.50 6.42
N THR A 145 21.28 0.90 7.57
CA THR A 145 20.37 -0.03 8.25
C THR A 145 19.05 0.64 8.63
N LYS A 146 19.09 1.89 9.11
CA LYS A 146 17.87 2.67 9.39
C LYS A 146 17.10 3.03 8.12
N MET A 147 17.79 3.32 7.00
CA MET A 147 17.15 3.51 5.70
C MET A 147 16.42 2.24 5.25
N ALA A 148 17.03 1.06 5.45
CA ALA A 148 16.36 -0.21 5.16
C ALA A 148 15.08 -0.38 5.99
N LEU A 149 15.17 -0.22 7.31
CA LEU A 149 14.04 -0.47 8.22
C LEU A 149 12.91 0.58 8.08
N GLU A 150 13.25 1.86 8.00
CA GLU A 150 12.27 2.95 8.04
C GLU A 150 11.77 3.38 6.66
N TYR A 151 12.44 2.96 5.58
CA TYR A 151 12.00 3.24 4.21
C TYR A 151 11.75 1.96 3.43
N ARG A 152 12.77 1.17 3.09
CA ARG A 152 12.60 0.01 2.20
C ARG A 152 11.57 -0.97 2.72
N ASP A 153 11.68 -1.38 3.98
CA ASP A 153 10.81 -2.39 4.55
C ASP A 153 9.36 -1.88 4.67
N ILE A 154 9.18 -0.62 5.06
CA ILE A 154 7.85 0.00 5.09
C ILE A 154 7.24 0.08 3.68
N ILE A 155 8.01 0.48 2.67
CA ILE A 155 7.48 0.57 1.31
C ILE A 155 7.13 -0.81 0.75
N THR A 156 8.06 -1.75 0.87
CA THR A 156 7.98 -3.07 0.23
C THR A 156 6.99 -4.00 0.93
N ASN A 157 6.95 -4.00 2.27
CA ASN A 157 6.17 -4.96 3.03
C ASN A 157 4.85 -4.40 3.57
N SER A 158 4.68 -3.08 3.60
CA SER A 158 3.46 -2.44 4.10
C SER A 158 2.76 -1.63 3.03
N VAL A 159 3.40 -0.61 2.46
CA VAL A 159 2.72 0.36 1.59
C VAL A 159 2.29 -0.26 0.25
N ILE A 160 3.20 -0.95 -0.45
CA ILE A 160 2.87 -1.57 -1.75
C ILE A 160 1.76 -2.61 -1.59
N PRO A 161 1.88 -3.61 -0.70
CA PRO A 161 0.81 -4.61 -0.50
C PRO A 161 -0.51 -3.97 -0.07
N ALA A 162 -0.47 -2.91 0.75
CA ALA A 162 -1.67 -2.21 1.16
C ALA A 162 -2.35 -1.45 -0.01
N TYR A 163 -1.58 -0.88 -0.94
CA TYR A 163 -2.14 -0.28 -2.16
C TYR A 163 -2.73 -1.32 -3.10
N GLU A 164 -2.12 -2.50 -3.21
CA GLU A 164 -2.68 -3.62 -3.99
C GLU A 164 -4.04 -4.06 -3.41
N LEU A 165 -4.11 -4.25 -2.09
CA LEU A 165 -5.37 -4.53 -1.40
C LEU A 165 -6.38 -3.39 -1.55
N TYR A 166 -5.95 -2.14 -1.50
CA TYR A 166 -6.82 -1.00 -1.74
C TYR A 166 -7.40 -1.03 -3.16
N ASN A 167 -6.60 -1.36 -4.17
CA ASN A 167 -7.05 -1.50 -5.55
C ASN A 167 -8.09 -2.62 -5.67
N GLU A 168 -7.87 -3.78 -5.04
CA GLU A 168 -8.85 -4.87 -4.97
C GLU A 168 -10.17 -4.41 -4.31
N GLY A 169 -10.08 -3.67 -3.20
CA GLY A 169 -11.26 -3.13 -2.51
C GLY A 169 -12.04 -2.14 -3.38
N ILE A 170 -11.35 -1.26 -4.12
CA ILE A 170 -12.01 -0.30 -5.00
C ILE A 170 -12.61 -0.98 -6.22
N ASP A 171 -11.98 -1.99 -6.80
CA ASP A 171 -12.59 -2.77 -7.89
C ASP A 171 -13.83 -3.53 -7.40
N ALA A 172 -13.79 -4.14 -6.21
CA ALA A 172 -14.96 -4.78 -5.60
C ALA A 172 -16.11 -3.79 -5.32
N LEU A 173 -15.79 -2.59 -4.83
CA LEU A 173 -16.77 -1.50 -4.69
C LEU A 173 -17.31 -1.06 -6.06
N SER A 174 -16.45 -0.95 -7.07
CA SER A 174 -16.85 -0.55 -8.42
C SER A 174 -17.85 -1.53 -9.02
N GLU A 175 -17.58 -2.83 -8.90
CA GLU A 175 -18.49 -3.90 -9.31
C GLU A 175 -19.83 -3.81 -8.57
N ALA A 176 -19.81 -3.69 -7.24
CA ALA A 176 -21.03 -3.57 -6.44
C ALA A 176 -21.87 -2.36 -6.85
N TYR A 177 -21.23 -1.20 -7.08
CA TYR A 177 -21.91 0.01 -7.54
C TYR A 177 -22.48 -0.16 -8.96
N SER A 178 -21.75 -0.80 -9.87
CA SER A 178 -22.19 -1.03 -11.25
C SER A 178 -23.35 -2.02 -11.32
N ASP A 179 -23.28 -3.15 -10.63
CA ASP A 179 -24.36 -4.15 -10.58
C ASP A 179 -25.64 -3.54 -10.01
N TYR A 180 -25.49 -2.78 -8.92
CA TYR A 180 -26.60 -2.12 -8.25
C TYR A 180 -27.21 -1.00 -9.09
N ALA A 181 -26.38 -0.20 -9.77
CA ALA A 181 -26.88 0.83 -10.67
C ALA A 181 -27.59 0.26 -11.90
N SER A 182 -27.14 -0.89 -12.42
CA SER A 182 -27.79 -1.56 -13.55
C SER A 182 -29.22 -2.00 -13.23
N ASP A 183 -29.45 -2.52 -12.02
CA ASP A 183 -30.78 -2.96 -11.59
C ASP A 183 -31.71 -1.78 -11.33
N CYS A 184 -31.21 -0.78 -10.60
CA CYS A 184 -31.99 0.41 -10.28
C CYS A 184 -32.37 1.27 -11.50
N LEU A 185 -31.53 1.30 -12.54
CA LEU A 185 -31.83 2.01 -13.80
C LEU A 185 -32.64 1.16 -14.79
N GLY A 186 -32.97 -0.09 -14.46
CA GLY A 186 -33.80 -0.98 -15.27
C GLY A 186 -35.26 -0.50 -15.36
N VAL A 187 -35.94 -0.87 -16.45
CA VAL A 187 -37.35 -0.50 -16.72
C VAL A 187 -38.32 -1.18 -15.73
N ILE A 188 -37.94 -2.37 -15.26
CA ILE A 188 -38.55 -3.16 -14.19
C ILE A 188 -37.37 -3.91 -13.53
N PRO A 189 -37.22 -3.96 -12.20
CA PRO A 189 -36.19 -4.78 -11.56
C PRO A 189 -36.36 -6.23 -12.02
N LEU A 190 -35.42 -6.75 -12.83
CA LEU A 190 -35.58 -8.03 -13.54
C LEU A 190 -35.26 -9.24 -12.65
N LYS A 191 -34.73 -9.03 -11.44
CA LYS A 191 -34.44 -10.05 -10.44
C LYS A 191 -35.19 -9.75 -9.13
N PRO A 192 -35.45 -10.75 -8.28
CA PRO A 192 -35.86 -10.48 -6.91
C PRO A 192 -34.78 -9.58 -6.30
N GLY A 193 -35.13 -8.37 -5.87
CA GLY A 193 -34.16 -7.41 -5.30
C GLY A 193 -33.30 -7.99 -4.17
N ARG A 194 -33.75 -9.10 -3.57
CA ARG A 194 -33.02 -9.90 -2.59
C ARG A 194 -31.70 -10.49 -3.12
N ASP A 195 -31.65 -11.04 -4.33
CA ASP A 195 -30.43 -11.69 -4.87
C ASP A 195 -29.32 -10.66 -5.13
N ILE A 196 -29.72 -9.46 -5.57
CA ILE A 196 -28.82 -8.35 -5.84
C ILE A 196 -28.36 -7.71 -4.53
N LEU A 197 -29.28 -7.58 -3.57
CA LEU A 197 -28.94 -7.12 -2.23
C LEU A 197 -27.92 -8.06 -1.57
N GLU A 198 -28.13 -9.37 -1.63
CA GLU A 198 -27.19 -10.36 -1.09
C GLU A 198 -25.82 -10.29 -1.80
N ALA A 199 -25.80 -10.11 -3.12
CA ALA A 199 -24.55 -9.92 -3.87
C ALA A 199 -23.82 -8.63 -3.49
N VAL A 200 -24.54 -7.52 -3.29
CA VAL A 200 -23.96 -6.23 -2.86
C VAL A 200 -23.44 -6.30 -1.44
N LEU A 201 -24.19 -6.90 -0.52
CA LEU A 201 -23.77 -7.09 0.87
C LEU A 201 -22.52 -7.98 0.95
N ALA A 202 -22.44 -9.04 0.14
CA ALA A 202 -21.23 -9.86 0.07
C ALA A 202 -19.99 -9.05 -0.36
N LYS A 203 -20.15 -8.05 -1.24
CA LYS A 203 -19.06 -7.15 -1.65
C LYS A 203 -18.71 -6.12 -0.57
N VAL A 204 -19.69 -5.59 0.14
CA VAL A 204 -19.51 -4.73 1.33
C VAL A 204 -18.66 -5.44 2.38
N ASP A 205 -18.99 -6.70 2.70
CA ASP A 205 -18.22 -7.50 3.67
C ASP A 205 -16.78 -7.75 3.22
N ILE A 206 -16.57 -8.05 1.93
CA ILE A 206 -15.23 -8.19 1.34
C ILE A 206 -14.43 -6.89 1.53
N VAL A 207 -15.04 -5.74 1.27
CA VAL A 207 -14.38 -4.43 1.38
C VAL A 207 -14.03 -4.10 2.83
N GLY A 208 -14.91 -4.37 3.79
CA GLY A 208 -14.61 -4.20 5.22
C GLY A 208 -13.46 -5.11 5.70
N GLY A 209 -13.43 -6.35 5.22
CA GLY A 209 -12.33 -7.28 5.47
C GLY A 209 -11.00 -6.81 4.86
N ILE A 210 -11.03 -6.26 3.64
CA ILE A 210 -9.86 -5.66 2.98
C ILE A 210 -9.36 -4.44 3.75
N ALA A 211 -10.26 -3.53 4.15
CA ALA A 211 -9.89 -2.32 4.91
C ALA A 211 -9.18 -2.69 6.22
N THR A 212 -9.66 -3.73 6.91
CA THR A 212 -9.01 -4.26 8.12
C THR A 212 -7.62 -4.80 7.83
N LYS A 213 -7.47 -5.64 6.80
CA LYS A 213 -6.17 -6.20 6.39
C LYS A 213 -5.16 -5.10 6.01
N ILE A 214 -5.61 -4.04 5.34
CA ILE A 214 -4.78 -2.87 5.04
C ILE A 214 -4.23 -2.29 6.34
N VAL A 215 -5.08 -2.05 7.34
CA VAL A 215 -4.66 -1.48 8.63
C VAL A 215 -3.65 -2.39 9.34
N ASP A 216 -3.83 -3.71 9.28
CA ASP A 216 -2.94 -4.70 9.90
C ASP A 216 -1.53 -4.72 9.28
N LEU A 217 -1.41 -4.36 8.00
CA LEU A 217 -0.12 -4.26 7.31
C LEU A 217 0.68 -3.01 7.66
N LEU A 218 0.00 -1.95 8.12
CA LEU A 218 0.62 -0.64 8.31
C LEU A 218 1.36 -0.52 9.65
N PRO A 219 2.43 0.29 9.74
CA PRO A 219 3.12 0.54 11.00
C PRO A 219 2.17 1.08 12.08
N LYS A 220 2.15 0.42 13.26
CA LYS A 220 1.28 0.80 14.39
C LYS A 220 1.47 2.26 14.87
N SER A 221 2.66 2.82 14.67
CA SER A 221 2.98 4.22 14.99
C SER A 221 2.19 5.23 14.14
N ILE A 222 1.72 4.82 12.96
CA ILE A 222 0.85 5.62 12.09
C ILE A 222 -0.61 5.38 12.44
N VAL A 223 -1.01 4.12 12.65
CA VAL A 223 -2.41 3.74 12.94
C VAL A 223 -2.94 4.37 14.24
N LYS A 224 -2.09 4.57 15.26
CA LYS A 224 -2.49 5.12 16.57
C LYS A 224 -2.62 6.66 16.63
N LYS A 225 -2.30 7.37 15.54
CA LYS A 225 -2.29 8.85 15.52
C LYS A 225 -3.63 9.49 15.09
N GLU A 226 -4.61 8.69 14.68
CA GLU A 226 -6.00 9.10 14.38
C GLU A 226 -6.98 8.53 15.40
#